data_AF-A0A2K3L211-F1
#
_entry.id   AF-A0A2K3L211-F1
#
_cell.length_a   1.000
_cell.length_b   1.000
_cell.length_c   1.000
_cell.angle_alpha   90.00
_cell.angle_beta   90.00
_cell.angle_gamma   90.00
#
_symmetry.space_group_name_H-M   'P 1'
#
loop_
_entity.id
_entity.type
_entity.pdbx_description
1 polymer ?
#
loop_
_entity_poly.entity_id
_entity_poly.type
_entity_poly.pdbx_seq_one_letter_code
_entity_poly.pdbx_strand_id
1 'polypeptide(L)'
;MRCADFIVKEPMVIGHECAGIIEEVGSQVQSLVPGDRVAIEPGISCWRCDHCKLGRYNLCPEMKFFATPPVHGSLANQKNATDIGEIAVVILLRTPQKPFILQSQSRLLTAI
;
A
#
# COMPACT_ATOMS: atom_id res chain seq x y z
N MET A 1 -17.64 6.94 -14.16
CA MET A 1 -17.38 5.48 -14.22
C MET A 1 -18.02 4.80 -13.01
N ARG A 2 -18.40 3.52 -13.10
CA ARG A 2 -18.76 2.69 -11.94
C ARG A 2 -17.78 1.52 -11.82
N CYS A 3 -17.54 1.07 -10.59
CA CYS A 3 -16.76 -0.12 -10.27
C CYS A 3 -17.62 -0.95 -9.28
N ALA A 4 -18.28 -1.99 -9.78
CA ALA A 4 -19.47 -2.55 -9.11
C ALA A 4 -20.45 -1.42 -8.69
N ASP A 5 -20.88 -1.41 -7.43
CA ASP A 5 -21.78 -0.39 -6.87
C ASP A 5 -21.11 0.98 -6.62
N PHE A 6 -19.78 1.04 -6.62
CA PHE A 6 -19.04 2.28 -6.35
C PHE A 6 -19.09 3.23 -7.56
N ILE A 7 -19.49 4.48 -7.31
CA ILE A 7 -19.44 5.57 -8.30
C ILE A 7 -18.10 6.30 -8.17
N VAL A 8 -17.30 6.29 -9.24
CA VAL A 8 -16.07 7.08 -9.33
C VAL A 8 -16.46 8.56 -9.51
N LYS A 9 -16.24 9.39 -8.48
CA LYS A 9 -16.60 10.82 -8.47
C LYS A 9 -15.48 11.74 -8.96
N GLU A 10 -14.23 11.34 -8.76
CA GLU A 10 -13.02 12.13 -9.01
C GLU A 10 -11.98 11.29 -9.78
N PRO A 11 -10.99 11.91 -10.44
CA PRO A 11 -9.89 11.18 -11.08
C PRO A 11 -9.15 10.26 -10.10
N MET A 12 -8.90 9.01 -10.50
CA MET A 12 -8.40 7.97 -9.59
C MET A 12 -7.41 7.06 -10.32
N VAL A 13 -6.25 6.81 -9.70
CA VAL A 13 -5.31 5.78 -10.16
C VAL A 13 -5.98 4.40 -10.02
N ILE A 14 -5.80 3.53 -11.02
CA ILE A 14 -6.38 2.17 -11.05
C ILE A 14 -5.35 1.11 -10.63
N GLY A 15 -5.73 -0.16 -10.64
CA GLY A 15 -4.85 -1.30 -10.30
C GLY A 15 -4.76 -1.59 -8.80
N HIS A 16 -4.72 -2.87 -8.45
CA HIS A 16 -4.58 -3.37 -7.07
C HIS A 16 -3.70 -4.64 -6.96
N GLU A 17 -3.17 -5.13 -8.08
CA GLU A 17 -2.18 -6.20 -8.10
C GLU A 17 -0.84 -5.55 -8.47
N CYS A 18 0.14 -5.59 -7.56
CA CYS A 18 1.41 -4.91 -7.79
C CYS A 18 2.57 -5.45 -6.94
N ALA A 19 3.75 -5.36 -7.51
CA ALA A 19 5.03 -5.57 -6.85
C ALA A 19 6.00 -4.45 -7.25
N GLY A 20 7.03 -4.23 -6.44
CA GLY A 20 8.00 -3.16 -6.65
C GLY A 20 9.27 -3.34 -5.84
N ILE A 21 10.09 -2.29 -5.80
CA ILE A 21 11.26 -2.21 -4.92
C ILE A 21 11.03 -1.10 -3.90
N ILE A 22 11.36 -1.35 -2.64
CA ILE A 22 11.34 -0.33 -1.59
C ILE A 22 12.40 0.73 -1.89
N GLU A 23 11.98 1.99 -2.01
CA GLU A 23 12.85 3.16 -2.10
C GLU A 23 13.08 3.77 -0.71
N GLU A 24 11.99 3.93 0.04
CA GLU A 24 11.98 4.56 1.35
C GLU A 24 10.93 3.91 2.26
N VAL A 25 11.07 4.15 3.55
CA VAL A 25 10.29 3.55 4.64
C VAL A 25 10.32 4.55 5.82
N GLY A 26 9.34 4.64 6.75
CA GLY A 26 9.22 5.75 7.75
C GLY A 26 9.19 5.44 9.28
N SER A 27 10.24 5.91 9.98
CA SER A 27 10.66 5.87 11.41
C SER A 27 11.07 4.58 12.20
N GLN A 28 10.29 3.48 12.29
CA GLN A 28 10.58 2.26 13.09
C GLN A 28 11.00 0.90 12.41
N VAL A 29 11.37 0.73 11.11
CA VAL A 29 11.52 -0.64 10.48
C VAL A 29 12.53 -1.47 11.27
N GLN A 30 12.12 -2.70 11.58
CA GLN A 30 13.01 -3.80 11.87
C GLN A 30 12.96 -4.99 10.86
N SER A 31 11.98 -5.12 9.94
CA SER A 31 11.84 -6.28 9.01
C SER A 31 11.88 -6.04 7.48
N LEU A 32 12.24 -4.85 6.98
CA LEU A 32 12.31 -4.44 5.56
C LEU A 32 13.36 -3.33 5.38
N VAL A 33 13.97 -3.20 4.20
CA VAL A 33 14.96 -2.15 3.89
C VAL A 33 14.82 -1.63 2.44
N PRO A 34 15.32 -0.40 2.15
CA PRO A 34 15.49 0.05 0.78
C PRO A 34 16.28 -0.95 -0.07
N GLY A 35 15.78 -1.25 -1.27
CA GLY A 35 16.30 -2.30 -2.15
C GLY A 35 15.55 -3.63 -2.09
N ASP A 36 14.75 -3.90 -1.06
CA ASP A 36 13.90 -5.10 -1.00
C ASP A 36 12.87 -5.10 -2.13
N ARG A 37 12.74 -6.23 -2.83
CA ARG A 37 11.61 -6.49 -3.74
C ARG A 37 10.43 -6.94 -2.91
N VAL A 38 9.26 -6.36 -3.14
CA VAL A 38 8.05 -6.66 -2.37
C VAL A 38 6.82 -6.83 -3.24
N ALA A 39 5.96 -7.78 -2.88
CA ALA A 39 4.56 -7.78 -3.28
C ALA A 39 3.76 -6.91 -2.28
N ILE A 40 2.84 -6.08 -2.79
CA ILE A 40 2.05 -5.17 -1.96
C ILE A 40 0.66 -5.76 -1.72
N GLU A 41 0.25 -5.85 -0.45
CA GLU A 41 -1.14 -6.15 -0.11
C GLU A 41 -2.03 -4.91 -0.38
N PRO A 42 -3.08 -5.01 -1.23
CA PRO A 42 -3.91 -3.87 -1.59
C PRO A 42 -4.95 -3.48 -0.53
N GLY A 43 -5.19 -4.33 0.47
CA GLY A 43 -6.20 -4.15 1.51
C GLY A 43 -5.60 -3.62 2.82
N ILE A 44 -5.82 -2.35 3.13
CA ILE A 44 -5.47 -1.78 4.44
C ILE A 44 -6.66 -1.94 5.39
N SER A 45 -6.50 -2.79 6.41
CA SER A 45 -7.43 -2.90 7.54
C SER A 45 -7.11 -1.88 8.65
N CYS A 46 -8.07 -1.59 9.53
CA CYS A 46 -7.84 -0.70 10.66
C CYS A 46 -7.12 -1.33 11.85
N TRP A 47 -6.85 -2.64 11.81
CA TRP A 47 -6.19 -3.46 12.84
C TRP A 47 -6.81 -3.45 14.26
N ARG A 48 -7.84 -2.64 14.51
CA ARG A 48 -8.49 -2.42 15.83
C ARG A 48 -9.85 -3.08 16.00
N CYS A 49 -10.56 -3.38 14.92
CA CYS A 49 -11.89 -4.00 14.99
C CYS A 49 -11.81 -5.50 15.31
N ASP A 50 -12.92 -6.11 15.73
CA ASP A 50 -12.93 -7.50 16.19
C ASP A 50 -12.65 -8.50 15.07
N HIS A 51 -13.02 -8.19 13.82
CA HIS A 51 -12.59 -8.96 12.65
C HIS A 51 -11.05 -8.98 12.51
N CYS A 52 -10.37 -7.85 12.68
CA CYS A 52 -8.90 -7.79 12.68
C CYS A 52 -8.29 -8.58 13.85
N LYS A 53 -8.82 -8.41 15.08
CA LYS A 53 -8.35 -9.13 16.28
C LYS A 53 -8.50 -10.65 16.16
N LEU A 54 -9.53 -11.12 15.46
CA LEU A 54 -9.79 -12.53 15.17
C LEU A 54 -9.05 -13.05 13.92
N GLY A 55 -8.08 -12.31 13.38
CA GLY A 55 -7.30 -12.68 12.19
C GLY A 55 -8.06 -12.60 10.86
N ARG A 56 -9.32 -12.17 10.87
CA ARG A 56 -10.20 -12.00 9.69
C ARG A 56 -10.18 -10.56 9.21
N TYR A 57 -9.01 -9.94 9.13
CA TYR A 57 -8.85 -8.52 8.81
C TYR A 57 -9.38 -8.14 7.41
N ASN A 58 -9.52 -9.11 6.51
CA ASN A 58 -10.18 -9.00 5.21
C ASN A 58 -11.69 -8.72 5.30
N LEU A 59 -12.30 -8.89 6.48
CA LEU A 59 -13.69 -8.52 6.79
C LEU A 59 -13.77 -7.21 7.59
N CYS A 60 -12.70 -6.41 7.60
CA CYS A 60 -12.68 -5.13 8.31
C CYS A 60 -13.69 -4.13 7.72
N PRO A 61 -14.64 -3.58 8.51
CA PRO A 61 -15.63 -2.61 8.02
C PRO A 61 -15.02 -1.24 7.68
N GLU A 62 -13.80 -0.99 8.14
CA GLU A 62 -13.00 0.21 7.82
C GLU A 62 -11.95 -0.08 6.71
N MET A 63 -12.09 -1.17 5.94
CA MET A 63 -11.09 -1.54 4.94
C MET A 63 -11.00 -0.53 3.80
N LYS A 64 -9.79 0.02 3.59
CA LYS A 64 -9.41 0.71 2.37
C LYS A 64 -8.82 -0.32 1.40
N PHE A 65 -9.23 -0.32 0.14
CA PHE A 65 -8.73 -1.26 -0.86
C PHE A 65 -8.30 -0.51 -2.12
N PHE A 66 -7.11 -0.80 -2.64
CA PHE A 66 -6.56 -0.11 -3.82
C PHE A 66 -7.51 -0.15 -5.03
N ALA A 67 -7.65 0.99 -5.71
CA ALA A 67 -8.57 1.21 -6.83
C ALA A 67 -10.08 1.02 -6.51
N THR A 68 -10.47 0.89 -5.24
CA THR A 68 -11.88 0.97 -4.80
C THR A 68 -12.19 2.40 -4.36
N PRO A 69 -13.10 3.14 -5.03
CA PRO A 69 -13.34 4.56 -4.75
C PRO A 69 -13.67 4.85 -3.27
N PRO A 70 -13.02 5.84 -2.63
CA PRO A 70 -12.14 6.87 -3.20
C PRO A 70 -10.64 6.53 -3.26
N VAL A 71 -10.23 5.30 -2.91
CA VAL A 71 -8.82 4.93 -2.70
C VAL A 71 -8.08 4.77 -4.03
N HIS A 72 -7.02 5.56 -4.23
CA HIS A 72 -6.11 5.42 -5.37
C HIS A 72 -5.41 4.05 -5.41
N GLY A 73 -5.40 3.45 -6.60
CA GLY A 73 -4.70 2.21 -6.90
C GLY A 73 -3.18 2.34 -7.08
N SER A 74 -2.59 1.30 -7.67
CA SER A 74 -1.15 1.08 -7.80
C SER A 74 -0.61 1.04 -9.24
N LEU A 75 -1.39 1.42 -10.25
CA LEU A 75 -0.89 1.61 -11.62
C LEU A 75 -0.21 2.98 -11.78
N ALA A 76 0.94 3.15 -11.13
CA ALA A 76 1.78 4.34 -11.13
C ALA A 76 3.27 3.95 -11.15
N ASN A 77 4.19 4.92 -11.16
CA ASN A 77 5.65 4.66 -11.04
C ASN A 77 6.12 4.55 -9.57
N GLN A 78 5.41 5.21 -8.65
CA GLN A 78 5.65 5.18 -7.20
C GLN A 78 4.30 5.11 -6.50
N LYS A 79 4.23 4.38 -5.39
CA LYS A 79 3.07 4.38 -4.49
C LYS A 79 3.53 4.57 -3.05
N ASN A 80 3.05 5.63 -2.44
CA ASN A 80 3.13 5.82 -0.99
C ASN A 80 2.05 4.92 -0.35
N ALA A 81 2.48 3.98 0.50
CA ALA A 81 1.61 3.12 1.30
C ALA A 81 1.43 3.72 2.70
N THR A 82 0.86 4.93 2.75
CA THR A 82 0.78 5.78 3.97
C THR A 82 -0.39 5.45 4.91
N ASP A 83 -1.21 4.45 4.59
CA ASP A 83 -2.51 4.24 5.23
C ASP A 83 -2.50 3.44 6.55
N ILE A 84 -1.34 2.93 6.99
CA ILE A 84 -1.16 2.24 8.29
C ILE A 84 -0.43 3.07 9.36
N GLY A 85 -0.18 4.37 9.11
CA GLY A 85 0.58 5.24 10.05
C GLY A 85 2.09 5.03 9.99
N GLU A 86 2.54 4.17 9.07
CA GLU A 86 3.91 3.72 8.89
C GLU A 86 4.20 3.85 7.39
N ILE A 87 5.17 4.70 7.00
CA ILE A 87 5.38 4.99 5.57
C ILE A 87 6.17 3.84 4.92
N ALA A 88 5.71 3.37 3.76
CA ALA A 88 6.58 2.70 2.80
C ALA A 88 6.39 3.36 1.42
N VAL A 89 7.48 3.77 0.80
CA VAL A 89 7.52 4.28 -0.58
C VAL A 89 8.04 3.14 -1.45
N VAL A 90 7.15 2.57 -2.25
CA VAL A 90 7.50 1.48 -3.17
C VAL A 90 7.57 2.06 -4.59
N ILE A 91 8.74 1.95 -5.23
CA ILE A 91 8.88 2.14 -6.67
C ILE A 91 8.23 0.95 -7.34
N LEU A 92 7.18 1.24 -8.11
CA LEU A 92 6.52 0.30 -8.99
C LEU A 92 7.31 0.27 -10.30
N LEU A 93 7.83 -0.91 -10.66
CA LEU A 93 9.05 -1.00 -11.47
C LEU A 93 8.93 -0.48 -12.92
N ARG A 94 9.33 0.79 -13.12
CA ARG A 94 9.77 1.33 -14.43
C ARG A 94 10.97 2.28 -14.34
N THR A 95 12.16 1.69 -14.12
CA THR A 95 13.49 2.27 -14.45
C THR A 95 13.91 3.54 -13.67
N PRO A 96 15.22 3.88 -13.58
CA PRO A 96 15.74 4.66 -12.45
C PRO A 96 15.78 6.18 -12.66
N GLN A 97 15.77 6.97 -11.56
CA GLN A 97 16.83 7.95 -11.19
C GLN A 97 16.57 8.68 -9.84
N LYS A 98 17.38 8.32 -8.82
CA LYS A 98 17.82 9.10 -7.63
C LYS A 98 16.84 9.39 -6.46
N PRO A 99 17.33 9.41 -5.19
CA PRO A 99 16.48 9.35 -3.98
C PRO A 99 16.53 10.62 -3.08
N PHE A 100 15.71 10.61 -2.01
CA PHE A 100 15.94 11.38 -0.77
C PHE A 100 15.61 10.51 0.48
N ILE A 101 15.60 11.08 1.69
CA ILE A 101 15.77 10.36 2.97
C ILE A 101 14.59 10.62 3.92
N LEU A 102 13.99 9.58 4.55
CA LEU A 102 14.07 9.27 6.00
C LEU A 102 13.37 7.95 6.42
N GLN A 103 14.19 6.89 6.50
CA GLN A 103 14.01 5.58 7.20
C GLN A 103 13.00 5.54 8.38
N SER A 104 12.29 4.45 8.69
CA SER A 104 11.98 3.14 8.08
C SER A 104 10.62 2.60 8.70
N GLN A 105 9.57 1.87 8.17
CA GLN A 105 8.67 0.93 8.95
C GLN A 105 7.85 -0.13 8.11
N SER A 106 7.31 -1.24 8.71
CA SER A 106 6.83 -2.47 7.99
C SER A 106 5.75 -3.43 8.64
N ARG A 107 4.62 -3.72 7.96
CA ARG A 107 3.84 -5.02 8.04
C ARG A 107 2.98 -5.45 6.80
N LEU A 108 2.66 -4.57 5.84
CA LEU A 108 1.80 -4.87 4.67
C LEU A 108 2.54 -5.32 3.39
N LEU A 109 3.81 -5.69 3.50
CA LEU A 109 4.69 -6.00 2.38
C LEU A 109 5.42 -7.32 2.67
N THR A 110 5.38 -8.25 1.73
CA THR A 110 6.15 -9.51 1.79
C THR A 110 7.30 -9.43 0.79
N ALA A 111 8.53 -9.67 1.28
CA ALA A 111 9.72 -9.72 0.44
C ALA A 111 9.73 -10.97 -0.47
N ILE A 112 10.20 -10.82 -1.72
CA ILE A 112 10.20 -11.86 -2.77
C ILE A 112 11.56 -11.98 -3.47
#